data_AF-A0A6V7EXZ3-F1
#
_entry.id   AF-A0A6V7EXZ3-F1
#
_cell.length_a   1.000
_cell.length_b   1.000
_cell.length_c   1.000
_cell.angle_alpha   90.00
_cell.angle_beta   90.00
_cell.angle_gamma   90.00
#
_symmetry.space_group_name_H-M   'P 1'
#
loop_
_entity.id
_entity.type
_entity.pdbx_description
1 polymer ?
#
loop_
_entity_poly.entity_id
_entity_poly.type
_entity_poly.pdbx_seq_one_letter_code
_entity_poly.pdbx_strand_id
1 'polypeptide(L)'
;MTLMLPCAAPASAQQRWHWPGAAAATGPGTSATPSVLDAGDTGPLLQLEWQAPAYLTWVSNPLAGPVQVRLSAPPSEDYRAVPQLPLTVELAAHERRLLARLYPASNQRALGGLGLKLDVVPGAPQARAQPVRYQLPFRDVPVQVDQGFGGHFSHTDAPNWYAVDFALPHGTPVLAAREGVVMQVQRDSSEDGPHGPAAGGGNLVRVLHADGSMAVYAHLAPDGVAVRAGQVVAAGEQLGSSGNTGFSTAPHLHFALQRNAGMQLISLPFRMLGPQGELQFPSPAP
;
A
#
# COMPACT_ATOMS: atom_id res chain seq x y z
N MET A 1 9.05 -6.72 -28.84
CA MET A 1 7.60 -6.81 -29.07
C MET A 1 6.95 -7.05 -27.73
N THR A 2 6.45 -5.98 -27.10
CA THR A 2 5.84 -6.00 -25.77
C THR A 2 4.40 -6.48 -25.93
N LEU A 3 4.01 -7.55 -25.24
CA LEU A 3 2.66 -8.13 -25.33
C LEU A 3 1.93 -7.87 -24.01
N MET A 4 0.72 -7.30 -24.07
CA MET A 4 -0.20 -7.19 -22.94
C MET A 4 -1.35 -8.19 -23.13
N LEU A 5 -1.73 -8.92 -22.09
CA LEU A 5 -2.69 -10.03 -22.13
C LEU A 5 -3.78 -9.85 -21.05
N PRO A 6 -5.07 -10.12 -21.33
CA PRO A 6 -6.15 -9.96 -20.37
C PRO A 6 -6.42 -11.24 -19.57
N CYS A 7 -6.74 -11.12 -18.28
CA CYS A 7 -7.29 -12.23 -17.47
C CYS A 7 -8.17 -11.66 -16.34
N ALA A 8 -9.37 -12.24 -16.15
CA ALA A 8 -10.28 -11.92 -15.06
C ALA A 8 -10.41 -13.12 -14.10
N ALA A 9 -10.54 -12.86 -12.79
CA ALA A 9 -10.82 -13.87 -11.76
C ALA A 9 -11.60 -13.24 -10.58
N PRO A 10 -12.40 -14.03 -9.81
CA PRO A 10 -13.42 -13.53 -8.89
C PRO A 10 -12.90 -13.16 -7.50
N ALA A 11 -13.68 -12.34 -6.79
CA ALA A 11 -13.35 -11.69 -5.54
C ALA A 11 -13.81 -12.49 -4.30
N SER A 12 -12.93 -12.60 -3.29
CA SER A 12 -13.35 -12.67 -1.89
C SER A 12 -12.30 -12.09 -0.93
N ALA A 13 -12.80 -11.30 0.01
CA ALA A 13 -12.26 -10.89 1.32
C ALA A 13 -10.93 -10.11 1.45
N GLN A 14 -10.13 -9.87 0.41
CA GLN A 14 -8.88 -9.07 0.51
C GLN A 14 -9.02 -7.58 0.11
N GLN A 15 -10.26 -7.10 -0.04
CA GLN A 15 -10.54 -5.87 -0.78
C GLN A 15 -10.27 -4.52 -0.10
N ARG A 16 -9.77 -4.48 1.15
CA ARG A 16 -9.80 -3.22 1.94
C ARG A 16 -8.54 -2.35 1.84
N TRP A 17 -7.52 -2.82 1.12
CA TRP A 17 -6.31 -2.05 0.78
C TRP A 17 -5.76 -2.48 -0.58
N HIS A 18 -6.62 -2.59 -1.60
CA HIS A 18 -6.12 -2.81 -2.94
C HIS A 18 -5.38 -1.58 -3.44
N TRP A 19 -4.12 -1.79 -3.78
CA TRP A 19 -3.38 -1.02 -4.76
C TRP A 19 -4.05 -1.22 -6.14
N PRO A 20 -4.67 -0.19 -6.77
CA PRO A 20 -5.05 -0.29 -8.17
C PRO A 20 -3.78 -0.17 -9.01
N GLY A 21 -3.10 -1.29 -9.22
CA GLY A 21 -1.93 -1.37 -10.11
C GLY A 21 -1.84 -2.68 -10.88
N ALA A 22 -2.92 -3.44 -10.95
CA ALA A 22 -3.02 -4.63 -11.79
C ALA A 22 -4.46 -4.83 -12.29
N ALA A 23 -5.04 -3.81 -12.92
CA ALA A 23 -5.97 -4.05 -14.00
C ALA A 23 -5.19 -3.86 -15.29
N ALA A 24 -5.03 -4.94 -16.07
CA ALA A 24 -4.53 -4.81 -17.44
C ALA A 24 -5.50 -3.90 -18.19
N ALA A 25 -5.03 -2.74 -18.66
CA ALA A 25 -5.84 -1.81 -19.43
C ALA A 25 -6.37 -2.50 -20.71
N THR A 26 -7.69 -2.60 -20.83
CA THR A 26 -8.40 -3.03 -22.05
C THR A 26 -9.23 -1.87 -22.56
N GLY A 27 -9.13 -1.51 -23.84
CA GLY A 27 -10.01 -0.54 -24.50
C GLY A 27 -10.77 -1.15 -25.69
N PRO A 28 -11.73 -0.43 -26.32
CA PRO A 28 -12.01 1.02 -26.19
C PRO A 28 -13.47 1.38 -25.81
N GLY A 29 -13.66 2.60 -25.28
CA GLY A 29 -14.93 3.34 -25.41
C GLY A 29 -15.76 3.55 -24.14
N THR A 30 -15.32 4.41 -23.23
CA THR A 30 -16.05 5.57 -22.65
C THR A 30 -15.24 6.11 -21.47
N SER A 31 -15.21 7.44 -21.38
CA SER A 31 -14.32 8.24 -20.54
C SER A 31 -14.44 7.96 -19.04
N ALA A 32 -13.36 7.44 -18.45
CA ALA A 32 -13.02 7.67 -17.06
C ALA A 32 -11.48 7.73 -16.98
N THR A 33 -10.96 8.92 -16.77
CA THR A 33 -9.53 9.21 -16.63
C THR A 33 -8.99 8.44 -15.41
N PRO A 34 -8.02 7.52 -15.56
CA PRO A 34 -7.43 6.86 -14.41
C PRO A 34 -6.47 7.82 -13.70
N SER A 35 -6.66 7.95 -12.39
CA SER A 35 -5.85 8.78 -11.49
C SER A 35 -4.41 8.28 -11.49
N VAL A 36 -3.53 9.13 -12.00
CA VAL A 36 -2.10 8.91 -12.13
C VAL A 36 -1.47 9.13 -10.77
N LEU A 37 -1.05 8.04 -10.12
CA LEU A 37 -0.04 8.06 -9.06
C LEU A 37 1.08 9.00 -9.51
N ASP A 38 1.56 9.91 -8.65
CA ASP A 38 2.81 10.65 -8.90
C ASP A 38 3.98 9.67 -8.83
N ALA A 39 4.07 8.84 -9.86
CA ALA A 39 5.19 8.04 -10.22
C ALA A 39 5.90 8.82 -11.31
N GLY A 40 7.05 9.42 -10.97
CA GLY A 40 8.05 9.65 -11.98
C GLY A 40 8.33 8.30 -12.66
N ASP A 41 7.85 8.14 -13.89
CA ASP A 41 8.35 7.16 -14.87
C ASP A 41 8.41 5.69 -14.43
N THR A 42 7.49 5.19 -13.60
CA THR A 42 7.47 3.76 -13.25
C THR A 42 6.61 2.98 -14.23
N GLY A 43 7.25 2.19 -15.11
CA GLY A 43 6.57 1.23 -15.99
C GLY A 43 5.74 0.16 -15.25
N PRO A 44 5.18 -0.84 -15.95
CA PRO A 44 4.31 -1.84 -15.33
C PRO A 44 5.02 -2.64 -14.23
N LEU A 45 4.28 -2.96 -13.15
CA LEU A 45 4.78 -3.76 -12.02
C LEU A 45 5.31 -5.13 -12.44
N LEU A 46 4.68 -5.75 -13.44
CA LEU A 46 5.05 -7.03 -14.03
C LEU A 46 5.20 -6.86 -15.53
N GLN A 47 6.35 -7.22 -16.08
CA GLN A 47 6.63 -7.14 -17.51
C GLN A 47 7.19 -8.45 -18.03
N LEU A 48 6.59 -8.95 -19.11
CA LEU A 48 7.10 -10.08 -19.87
C LEU A 48 7.82 -9.59 -21.12
N GLU A 49 9.07 -10.00 -21.28
CA GLU A 49 9.88 -9.66 -22.46
C GLU A 49 10.36 -10.93 -23.15
N TRP A 50 10.02 -11.10 -24.43
CA TRP A 50 10.52 -12.23 -25.21
C TRP A 50 12.01 -12.04 -25.51
N GLN A 51 12.83 -12.94 -24.97
CA GLN A 51 14.23 -13.10 -25.32
C GLN A 51 14.51 -14.58 -25.56
N ALA A 52 14.53 -14.97 -26.85
CA ALA A 52 14.63 -16.37 -27.25
C ALA A 52 15.74 -17.10 -26.47
N PRO A 53 15.46 -18.29 -25.91
CA PRO A 53 14.22 -19.09 -26.10
C PRO A 53 13.16 -18.89 -24.99
N ALA A 54 13.19 -17.81 -24.21
CA ALA A 54 12.32 -17.63 -23.05
C ALA A 54 11.63 -16.26 -22.99
N TYR A 55 10.59 -16.16 -22.17
CA TYR A 55 10.08 -14.90 -21.66
C TYR A 55 10.78 -14.54 -20.37
N LEU A 56 11.35 -13.34 -20.31
CA LEU A 56 11.89 -12.74 -19.11
C LEU A 56 10.76 -12.09 -18.30
N THR A 57 10.61 -12.49 -17.05
CA THR A 57 9.61 -11.95 -16.13
C THR A 57 10.24 -10.94 -15.19
N TRP A 58 10.16 -9.67 -15.58
CA TRP A 58 10.65 -8.53 -14.80
C TRP A 58 9.57 -8.05 -13.83
N VAL A 59 9.96 -7.76 -12.59
CA VAL A 59 9.11 -7.12 -11.59
C VAL A 59 9.76 -5.82 -11.11
N SER A 60 8.95 -4.77 -11.00
CA SER A 60 9.37 -3.43 -10.58
C SER A 60 8.67 -3.03 -9.29
N ASN A 61 9.42 -2.57 -8.29
CA ASN A 61 8.89 -1.96 -7.08
C ASN A 61 8.75 -0.43 -7.29
N PRO A 62 7.54 0.16 -7.24
CA PRO A 62 7.38 1.60 -7.41
C PRO A 62 7.63 2.39 -6.11
N LEU A 63 7.67 1.71 -4.95
CA LEU A 63 7.72 2.37 -3.65
C LEU A 63 9.13 2.80 -3.28
N ALA A 64 9.22 3.85 -2.47
CA ALA A 64 10.47 4.34 -1.89
C ALA A 64 10.92 3.55 -0.65
N GLY A 65 10.55 2.28 -0.59
CA GLY A 65 10.88 1.34 0.48
C GLY A 65 10.73 -0.10 -0.01
N PRO A 66 11.17 -1.10 0.79
CA PRO A 66 11.17 -2.48 0.35
C PRO A 66 9.74 -3.01 0.19
N VAL A 67 9.58 -4.00 -0.70
CA VAL A 67 8.35 -4.78 -0.86
C VAL A 67 8.69 -6.26 -0.86
N GLN A 68 7.77 -7.08 -0.36
CA GLN A 68 7.80 -8.51 -0.62
C GLN A 68 6.82 -8.83 -1.73
N VAL A 69 7.29 -9.55 -2.74
CA VAL A 69 6.47 -9.95 -3.89
C VAL A 69 6.39 -11.47 -3.97
N ARG A 70 5.23 -11.98 -4.38
CA ARG A 70 5.05 -13.39 -4.73
C ARG A 70 4.56 -13.49 -6.16
N LEU A 71 5.42 -14.01 -7.03
CA LEU A 71 5.08 -14.39 -8.39
C LEU A 71 4.57 -15.82 -8.37
N SER A 72 3.38 -16.06 -8.91
CA SER A 72 2.76 -17.38 -8.96
C SER A 72 2.04 -17.57 -10.29
N ALA A 73 1.82 -18.83 -10.67
CA ALA A 73 0.93 -19.21 -11.74
C ALA A 73 0.43 -20.63 -11.47
N PRO A 74 -0.73 -21.02 -12.04
CA PRO A 74 -1.17 -22.40 -12.03
C PRO A 74 -0.10 -23.33 -12.63
N PRO A 75 0.02 -24.58 -12.13
CA PRO A 75 0.76 -25.62 -12.82
C PRO A 75 0.25 -25.78 -14.25
N SER A 76 1.16 -25.87 -15.22
CA SER A 76 0.83 -26.04 -16.64
C SER A 76 1.97 -26.77 -17.33
N GLU A 77 1.62 -27.56 -18.35
CA GLU A 77 2.58 -28.21 -19.25
C GLU A 77 3.01 -27.27 -20.38
N ASP A 78 2.35 -26.12 -20.56
CA ASP A 78 2.60 -25.17 -21.65
C ASP A 78 3.87 -24.35 -21.44
N TYR A 79 4.41 -24.33 -20.22
CA TYR A 79 5.63 -23.63 -19.91
C TYR A 79 6.42 -24.27 -18.76
N ARG A 80 7.72 -24.01 -18.75
CA ARG A 80 8.60 -24.27 -17.62
C ARG A 80 9.12 -22.94 -17.06
N ALA A 81 8.91 -22.68 -15.77
CA ALA A 81 9.50 -21.54 -15.08
C ALA A 81 10.85 -21.88 -14.44
N VAL A 82 11.82 -20.97 -14.56
CA VAL A 82 13.10 -21.04 -13.87
C VAL A 82 13.39 -19.69 -13.18
N PRO A 83 13.50 -19.64 -11.84
CA PRO A 83 13.18 -20.72 -10.89
C PRO A 83 11.71 -21.14 -10.95
N GLN A 84 11.38 -22.27 -10.31
CA GLN A 84 10.01 -22.76 -10.23
C GLN A 84 9.11 -21.77 -9.45
N LEU A 85 7.85 -21.67 -9.87
CA LEU A 85 6.83 -20.86 -9.21
C LEU A 85 6.01 -21.74 -8.23
N PRO A 86 5.47 -21.17 -7.12
CA PRO A 86 5.55 -19.76 -6.75
C PRO A 86 6.93 -19.35 -6.23
N LEU A 87 7.32 -18.11 -6.53
CA LEU A 87 8.55 -17.50 -6.06
C LEU A 87 8.20 -16.27 -5.21
N THR A 88 8.69 -16.25 -3.97
CA THR A 88 8.58 -15.09 -3.08
C THR A 88 9.95 -14.45 -2.90
N VAL A 89 10.06 -13.15 -3.17
CA VAL A 89 11.32 -12.39 -3.00
C VAL A 89 11.05 -11.02 -2.38
N GLU A 90 12.07 -10.46 -1.74
CA GLU A 90 12.10 -9.05 -1.37
C GLU A 90 12.76 -8.23 -2.48
N LEU A 91 12.15 -7.10 -2.82
CA LEU A 91 12.70 -6.08 -3.71
C LEU A 91 12.96 -4.80 -2.90
N ALA A 92 14.14 -4.21 -3.09
CA ALA A 92 14.50 -2.93 -2.50
C ALA A 92 13.67 -1.77 -3.10
N ALA A 93 13.73 -0.60 -2.48
CA ALA A 93 13.10 0.62 -2.98
C ALA A 93 13.46 0.86 -4.46
N HIS A 94 12.47 1.13 -5.30
CA HIS A 94 12.64 1.38 -6.74
C HIS A 94 13.35 0.28 -7.55
N GLU A 95 13.50 -0.92 -6.99
CA GLU A 95 14.21 -2.01 -7.66
C GLU A 95 13.38 -2.61 -8.81
N ARG A 96 14.05 -2.86 -9.94
CA ARG A 96 13.56 -3.72 -11.01
C ARG A 96 14.42 -4.98 -11.11
N ARG A 97 13.81 -6.16 -10.97
CA ARG A 97 14.51 -7.45 -10.93
C ARG A 97 13.88 -8.47 -11.88
N LEU A 98 14.73 -9.22 -12.58
CA LEU A 98 14.31 -10.42 -13.32
C LEU A 98 14.03 -11.54 -12.31
N LEU A 99 12.77 -11.93 -12.17
CA LEU A 99 12.37 -12.93 -11.18
C LEU A 99 12.33 -14.35 -11.73
N ALA A 100 11.89 -14.51 -12.98
CA ALA A 100 11.77 -15.81 -13.60
C ALA A 100 11.99 -15.73 -15.10
N ARG A 101 12.36 -16.87 -15.68
CA ARG A 101 12.33 -17.13 -17.11
C ARG A 101 11.27 -18.17 -17.38
N LEU A 102 10.35 -17.88 -18.29
CA LEU A 102 9.30 -18.80 -18.71
C LEU A 102 9.65 -19.34 -20.09
N TYR A 103 9.92 -20.64 -20.16
CA TYR A 103 10.24 -21.36 -21.38
C TYR A 103 8.95 -21.99 -21.91
N PRO A 104 8.40 -21.53 -23.05
CA PRO A 104 7.23 -22.17 -23.66
C PRO A 104 7.56 -23.62 -24.04
N ALA A 105 6.61 -24.54 -23.87
CA ALA A 105 6.78 -25.96 -24.21
C ALA A 105 6.66 -26.22 -25.72
N SER A 106 6.01 -25.33 -26.46
CA SER A 106 5.90 -25.40 -27.93
C SER A 106 6.56 -24.18 -28.59
N ASN A 107 6.81 -24.27 -29.90
CA ASN A 107 7.29 -23.13 -30.69
C ASN A 107 6.27 -21.99 -30.81
N GLN A 108 5.05 -22.15 -30.25
CA GLN A 108 4.10 -21.05 -30.14
C GLN A 108 4.62 -20.04 -29.11
N ARG A 109 4.88 -18.82 -29.60
CA ARG A 109 5.36 -17.72 -28.75
C ARG A 109 4.25 -17.20 -27.83
N ALA A 110 2.97 -17.39 -28.15
CA ALA A 110 1.89 -16.81 -27.37
C ALA A 110 1.71 -17.52 -26.01
N LEU A 111 2.10 -16.86 -24.91
CA LEU A 111 1.82 -17.26 -23.53
C LEU A 111 0.43 -16.75 -23.05
N GLY A 112 -0.57 -16.73 -23.92
CA GLY A 112 -1.92 -16.34 -23.51
C GLY A 112 -2.44 -17.29 -22.43
N GLY A 113 -2.99 -16.75 -21.34
CA GLY A 113 -3.67 -17.58 -20.33
C GLY A 113 -2.77 -18.27 -19.29
N LEU A 114 -1.52 -17.83 -19.08
CA LEU A 114 -0.66 -18.42 -18.05
C LEU A 114 -1.17 -18.32 -16.62
N GLY A 115 -2.15 -17.46 -16.33
CA GLY A 115 -2.63 -17.22 -14.97
C GLY A 115 -1.56 -16.65 -14.04
N LEU A 116 -0.56 -15.94 -14.58
CA LEU A 116 0.45 -15.27 -13.75
C LEU A 116 -0.22 -14.27 -12.81
N LYS A 117 0.07 -14.42 -11.52
CA LYS A 117 -0.36 -13.54 -10.45
C LYS A 117 0.86 -12.99 -9.72
N LEU A 118 0.88 -11.68 -9.54
CA LEU A 118 1.85 -10.98 -8.71
C LEU A 118 1.13 -10.44 -7.47
N ASP A 119 1.42 -11.02 -6.31
CA ASP A 119 1.03 -10.43 -5.03
C ASP A 119 2.17 -9.52 -4.55
N VAL A 120 1.85 -8.34 -4.01
CA VAL A 120 2.83 -7.36 -3.50
C VAL A 120 2.40 -6.90 -2.12
N VAL A 121 3.31 -6.93 -1.15
CA VAL A 121 3.10 -6.43 0.21
C VAL A 121 4.20 -5.43 0.57
N PRO A 122 3.86 -4.20 0.98
CA PRO A 122 4.84 -3.21 1.39
C PRO A 122 5.59 -3.61 2.65
N GLY A 123 6.86 -3.25 2.74
CA GLY A 123 7.75 -3.54 3.87
C GLY A 123 8.52 -4.85 3.73
N ALA A 124 9.66 -4.91 4.42
CA ALA A 124 10.45 -6.14 4.53
C ALA A 124 9.77 -7.12 5.50
N PRO A 125 9.66 -8.43 5.19
CA PRO A 125 9.01 -9.42 6.05
C PRO A 125 9.76 -9.69 7.36
N GLN A 126 11.02 -9.31 7.44
CA GLN A 126 11.88 -9.47 8.61
C GLN A 126 11.81 -8.25 9.56
N ALA A 127 11.00 -7.23 9.24
CA ALA A 127 10.90 -6.01 10.03
C ALA A 127 10.51 -6.30 11.50
N ARG A 128 11.21 -5.66 12.43
CA ARG A 128 10.99 -5.81 13.87
C ARG A 128 10.74 -4.45 14.49
N ALA A 129 9.46 -4.08 14.56
CA ALA A 129 9.03 -2.83 15.19
C ALA A 129 9.58 -2.72 16.62
N GLN A 130 10.17 -1.58 16.93
CA GLN A 130 10.69 -1.27 18.26
C GLN A 130 9.57 -0.64 19.10
N PRO A 131 9.56 -0.86 20.44
CA PRO A 131 8.56 -0.30 21.34
C PRO A 131 8.83 1.18 21.65
N VAL A 132 8.81 2.02 20.61
CA VAL A 132 9.01 3.46 20.71
C VAL A 132 7.70 4.17 21.06
N ARG A 133 7.83 5.44 21.46
CA ARG A 133 6.70 6.35 21.68
C ARG A 133 6.56 7.27 20.49
N TYR A 134 5.41 7.24 19.85
CA TYR A 134 5.04 8.13 18.75
C TYR A 134 4.57 9.48 19.30
N GLN A 135 4.84 10.56 18.58
CA GLN A 135 4.27 11.87 18.87
C GLN A 135 2.84 11.95 18.34
N LEU A 136 2.03 12.83 18.92
CA LEU A 136 0.72 13.16 18.37
C LEU A 136 0.89 13.73 16.94
N PRO A 137 0.18 13.19 15.92
CA PRO A 137 0.38 13.57 14.52
C PRO A 137 -0.35 14.87 14.13
N PHE A 138 -0.66 15.72 15.09
CA PHE A 138 -1.30 17.02 14.92
C PHE A 138 -1.07 17.85 16.20
N ARG A 139 -1.38 19.13 16.15
CA ARG A 139 -1.27 20.05 17.28
C ARG A 139 -2.38 21.11 17.22
N ASP A 140 -2.49 21.88 18.29
CA ASP A 140 -3.37 23.05 18.39
C ASP A 140 -4.87 22.75 18.24
N VAL A 141 -5.26 21.47 18.35
CA VAL A 141 -6.65 21.00 18.41
C VAL A 141 -6.81 19.96 19.53
N PRO A 142 -8.00 19.86 20.17
CA PRO A 142 -8.25 18.86 21.18
C PRO A 142 -8.03 17.43 20.66
N VAL A 143 -7.46 16.56 21.50
CA VAL A 143 -7.38 15.14 21.17
C VAL A 143 -8.74 14.50 21.38
N GLN A 144 -9.40 14.14 20.29
CA GLN A 144 -10.65 13.39 20.28
C GLN A 144 -10.46 12.13 19.45
N VAL A 145 -10.77 10.97 20.03
CA VAL A 145 -10.68 9.67 19.37
C VAL A 145 -12.10 9.22 19.04
N ASP A 146 -12.41 9.12 17.75
CA ASP A 146 -13.71 8.62 17.27
C ASP A 146 -13.75 7.09 17.33
N GLN A 147 -12.62 6.45 16.97
CA GLN A 147 -12.49 5.01 16.95
C GLN A 147 -11.08 4.58 17.36
N GLY A 148 -10.97 3.61 18.26
CA GLY A 148 -9.71 3.02 18.70
C GLY A 148 -9.47 1.61 18.16
N PHE A 149 -8.53 0.90 18.78
CA PHE A 149 -8.19 -0.47 18.43
C PHE A 149 -9.43 -1.41 18.48
N GLY A 150 -9.58 -2.26 17.48
CA GLY A 150 -10.69 -3.21 17.34
C GLY A 150 -12.07 -2.57 17.16
N GLY A 151 -12.14 -1.31 16.72
CA GLY A 151 -13.40 -0.64 16.40
C GLY A 151 -14.22 -1.36 15.32
N HIS A 152 -15.55 -1.40 15.51
CA HIS A 152 -16.47 -2.21 14.71
C HIS A 152 -16.75 -1.69 13.29
N PHE A 153 -16.44 -0.42 13.00
CA PHE A 153 -16.75 0.19 11.70
C PHE A 153 -15.65 -0.10 10.67
N SER A 154 -14.41 0.29 10.95
CA SER A 154 -13.27 0.18 10.01
C SER A 154 -12.07 -0.62 10.55
N HIS A 155 -11.92 -0.79 11.87
CA HIS A 155 -10.74 -1.42 12.52
C HIS A 155 -10.95 -2.91 12.78
N THR A 156 -11.52 -3.62 11.79
CA THR A 156 -11.91 -5.04 11.92
C THR A 156 -11.02 -6.02 11.17
N ASP A 157 -10.05 -5.54 10.39
CA ASP A 157 -9.14 -6.36 9.61
C ASP A 157 -7.69 -6.26 10.10
N ALA A 158 -6.84 -7.18 9.67
CA ALA A 158 -5.47 -7.27 10.15
C ALA A 158 -4.67 -5.96 9.97
N PRO A 159 -4.73 -5.24 8.83
CA PRO A 159 -4.02 -3.97 8.64
C PRO A 159 -4.53 -2.80 9.50
N ASN A 160 -5.75 -2.87 10.05
CA ASN A 160 -6.36 -1.75 10.79
C ASN A 160 -6.77 -2.08 12.22
N TRP A 161 -6.61 -3.33 12.67
CA TRP A 161 -7.00 -3.76 14.01
C TRP A 161 -6.47 -2.87 15.14
N TYR A 162 -5.24 -2.38 15.01
CA TYR A 162 -4.63 -1.43 15.93
C TYR A 162 -4.56 0.01 15.37
N ALA A 163 -5.54 0.43 14.57
CA ALA A 163 -5.61 1.80 14.11
C ALA A 163 -6.39 2.71 15.08
N VAL A 164 -6.20 4.02 14.95
CA VAL A 164 -6.89 5.06 15.72
C VAL A 164 -7.35 6.15 14.77
N ASP A 165 -8.62 6.52 14.88
CA ASP A 165 -9.24 7.61 14.14
C ASP A 165 -9.36 8.83 15.09
N PHE A 166 -8.66 9.91 14.75
CA PHE A 166 -8.72 11.16 15.48
C PHE A 166 -9.67 12.13 14.79
N ALA A 167 -10.72 12.59 15.50
CA ALA A 167 -11.61 13.62 14.98
C ALA A 167 -10.83 14.91 14.79
N LEU A 168 -10.75 15.41 13.55
CA LEU A 168 -10.00 16.61 13.22
C LEU A 168 -10.81 17.48 12.27
N PRO A 169 -10.86 18.81 12.48
CA PRO A 169 -11.36 19.72 11.45
C PRO A 169 -10.65 19.47 10.12
N HIS A 170 -11.37 19.54 9.00
CA HIS A 170 -10.76 19.49 7.67
C HIS A 170 -9.66 20.54 7.53
N GLY A 171 -8.53 20.19 6.93
CA GLY A 171 -7.39 21.09 6.72
C GLY A 171 -6.43 21.17 7.91
N THR A 172 -6.66 20.44 9.00
CA THR A 172 -5.72 20.41 10.14
C THR A 172 -4.38 19.82 9.69
N PRO A 173 -3.24 20.48 9.96
CA PRO A 173 -1.93 19.94 9.60
C PRO A 173 -1.69 18.56 10.21
N VAL A 174 -1.40 17.57 9.35
CA VAL A 174 -1.01 16.21 9.73
C VAL A 174 0.51 16.11 9.73
N LEU A 175 1.07 15.68 10.85
CA LEU A 175 2.49 15.67 11.13
C LEU A 175 3.02 14.24 11.24
N ALA A 176 4.29 14.06 10.90
CA ALA A 176 4.99 12.80 11.10
C ALA A 176 5.10 12.48 12.59
N ALA A 177 4.43 11.42 13.03
CA ALA A 177 4.46 10.96 14.42
C ALA A 177 5.85 10.45 14.86
N ARG A 178 6.69 10.05 13.90
CA ARG A 178 8.06 9.58 14.08
C ARG A 178 8.84 9.80 12.78
N GLU A 179 10.15 10.03 12.90
CA GLU A 179 11.06 10.18 11.78
C GLU A 179 11.09 8.95 10.86
N GLY A 180 11.35 9.17 9.58
CA GLY A 180 11.44 8.08 8.62
C GLY A 180 11.55 8.54 7.18
N VAL A 181 11.26 7.64 6.25
CA VAL A 181 11.21 7.91 4.81
C VAL A 181 9.76 7.80 4.36
N VAL A 182 9.26 8.80 3.65
CA VAL A 182 7.96 8.74 2.96
C VAL A 182 8.04 7.65 1.90
N MET A 183 7.49 6.48 2.18
CA MET A 183 7.59 5.31 1.33
C MET A 183 6.54 5.32 0.21
N GLN A 184 5.35 5.84 0.51
CA GLN A 184 4.21 5.86 -0.39
C GLN A 184 3.40 7.13 -0.18
N VAL A 185 2.90 7.68 -1.28
CA VAL A 185 1.92 8.76 -1.32
C VAL A 185 0.77 8.33 -2.23
N GLN A 186 -0.46 8.59 -1.80
CA GLN A 186 -1.66 8.59 -2.62
C GLN A 186 -2.34 9.93 -2.44
N ARG A 187 -2.71 10.60 -3.52
CA ARG A 187 -3.20 11.99 -3.47
C ARG A 187 -4.30 12.32 -4.49
N ASP A 188 -4.69 11.35 -5.31
CA ASP A 188 -5.59 11.56 -6.44
C ASP A 188 -7.05 11.15 -6.13
N SER A 189 -7.37 10.94 -4.85
CA SER A 189 -8.74 10.70 -4.40
C SER A 189 -9.44 12.03 -4.15
N SER A 190 -10.62 12.19 -4.74
CA SER A 190 -11.55 13.28 -4.43
C SER A 190 -12.39 12.93 -3.20
N GLU A 191 -12.99 13.95 -2.59
CA GLU A 191 -14.00 13.76 -1.54
C GLU A 191 -15.36 13.40 -2.11
N ASP A 192 -15.68 13.82 -3.34
CA ASP A 192 -16.93 13.43 -4.03
C ASP A 192 -16.92 11.98 -4.58
N GLY A 193 -15.87 11.23 -4.27
CA GLY A 193 -15.69 9.85 -4.72
C GLY A 193 -16.63 8.87 -4.00
N PRO A 194 -16.59 7.57 -4.36
CA PRO A 194 -17.34 6.58 -3.63
C PRO A 194 -16.95 6.59 -2.14
N HIS A 195 -17.94 6.69 -1.26
CA HIS A 195 -17.77 6.50 0.17
C HIS A 195 -18.18 5.07 0.54
N GLY A 196 -17.23 4.26 0.99
CA GLY A 196 -17.49 2.88 1.39
C GLY A 196 -16.23 2.03 1.45
N PRO A 197 -16.32 0.77 1.91
CA PRO A 197 -15.13 -0.09 2.08
C PRO A 197 -14.32 -0.28 0.79
N ALA A 198 -14.96 -0.16 -0.38
CA ALA A 198 -14.30 -0.26 -1.68
C ALA A 198 -13.46 1.00 -2.04
N ALA A 199 -13.66 2.11 -1.35
CA ALA A 199 -12.94 3.37 -1.56
C ALA A 199 -11.52 3.36 -0.96
N GLY A 200 -11.24 2.43 -0.04
CA GLY A 200 -9.95 2.32 0.63
C GLY A 200 -9.58 3.55 1.47
N GLY A 201 -8.28 3.78 1.66
CA GLY A 201 -7.75 4.84 2.51
C GLY A 201 -7.77 6.26 1.93
N GLY A 202 -8.33 6.46 0.73
CA GLY A 202 -8.33 7.77 0.06
C GLY A 202 -6.91 8.29 -0.17
N ASN A 203 -6.70 9.58 0.08
CA ASN A 203 -5.36 10.16 0.07
C ASN A 203 -4.62 9.78 1.34
N LEU A 204 -3.39 9.33 1.20
CA LEU A 204 -2.58 8.87 2.32
C LEU A 204 -1.09 9.12 2.13
N VAL A 205 -0.40 9.17 3.25
CA VAL A 205 1.06 9.11 3.35
C VAL A 205 1.43 7.89 4.19
N ARG A 206 2.41 7.13 3.73
CA ARG A 206 3.01 6.03 4.48
C ARG A 206 4.47 6.34 4.77
N VAL A 207 4.85 6.40 6.04
CA VAL A 207 6.23 6.65 6.48
C VAL A 207 6.84 5.35 6.96
N LEU A 208 7.96 4.94 6.35
CA LEU A 208 8.78 3.80 6.75
C LEU A 208 9.81 4.23 7.79
N HIS A 209 9.82 3.57 8.94
CA HIS A 209 10.77 3.80 10.02
C HIS A 209 11.99 2.87 9.90
N ALA A 210 13.08 3.22 10.60
CA ALA A 210 14.34 2.47 10.56
C ALA A 210 14.23 1.02 11.07
N ASP A 211 13.18 0.71 11.84
CA ASP A 211 12.90 -0.64 12.35
C ASP A 211 12.03 -1.49 11.40
N GLY A 212 11.67 -0.92 10.25
CA GLY A 212 10.85 -1.53 9.21
C GLY A 212 9.35 -1.46 9.45
N SER A 213 8.90 -0.87 10.57
CA SER A 213 7.49 -0.53 10.78
C SER A 213 7.09 0.67 9.91
N MET A 214 5.80 0.78 9.60
CA MET A 214 5.27 1.80 8.70
C MET A 214 4.06 2.49 9.31
N ALA A 215 4.16 3.79 9.57
CA ALA A 215 3.01 4.60 9.96
C ALA A 215 2.20 5.00 8.72
N VAL A 216 0.88 4.89 8.81
CA VAL A 216 -0.08 5.29 7.78
C VAL A 216 -0.88 6.48 8.30
N TYR A 217 -1.01 7.50 7.47
CA TYR A 217 -1.81 8.70 7.69
C TYR A 217 -2.80 8.78 6.52
N ALA A 218 -4.07 8.48 6.74
CA ALA A 218 -5.06 8.35 5.68
C ALA A 218 -6.21 9.36 5.81
N HIS A 219 -7.11 9.36 4.81
CA HIS A 219 -8.21 10.32 4.66
C HIS A 219 -7.74 11.77 4.51
N LEU A 220 -6.55 11.99 3.95
CA LEU A 220 -6.02 13.34 3.75
C LEU A 220 -6.87 14.13 2.75
N ALA A 221 -6.86 15.46 2.87
CA ALA A 221 -7.61 16.32 1.97
C ALA A 221 -7.14 16.18 0.50
N PRO A 222 -8.01 16.42 -0.50
CA PRO A 222 -7.57 16.65 -1.87
C PRO A 222 -6.53 17.77 -1.90
N ASP A 223 -5.45 17.59 -2.66
CA ASP A 223 -4.29 18.51 -2.70
C ASP A 223 -3.63 18.78 -1.33
N GLY A 224 -3.99 18.01 -0.31
CA GLY A 224 -3.51 18.18 1.06
C GLY A 224 -2.17 17.52 1.33
N VAL A 225 -1.67 16.65 0.46
CA VAL A 225 -0.37 15.97 0.67
C VAL A 225 0.77 16.95 0.37
N ALA A 226 1.64 17.18 1.35
CA ALA A 226 2.73 18.16 1.29
C ALA A 226 4.13 17.54 1.07
N VAL A 227 4.20 16.22 0.91
CA VAL A 227 5.45 15.46 0.79
C VAL A 227 5.46 14.57 -0.44
N ARG A 228 6.64 14.08 -0.81
CA ARG A 228 6.83 13.16 -1.95
C ARG A 228 7.47 11.85 -1.50
N ALA A 229 7.22 10.77 -2.27
CA ALA A 229 7.90 9.50 -2.05
C ALA A 229 9.44 9.68 -2.09
N GLY A 230 10.13 9.03 -1.17
CA GLY A 230 11.58 9.12 -0.96
C GLY A 230 12.02 10.28 -0.07
N GLN A 231 11.14 11.19 0.32
CA GLN A 231 11.48 12.27 1.26
C GLN A 231 11.78 11.71 2.65
N VAL A 232 12.91 12.12 3.24
CA VAL A 232 13.19 11.89 4.66
C VAL A 232 12.44 12.95 5.47
N VAL A 233 11.71 12.53 6.49
CA VAL A 233 10.92 13.41 7.36
C VAL A 233 11.37 13.27 8.81
N ALA A 234 11.44 14.38 9.52
CA ALA A 234 11.62 14.40 10.97
C ALA A 234 10.27 14.22 11.70
N ALA A 235 10.30 13.77 12.96
CA ALA A 235 9.10 13.80 13.79
C ALA A 235 8.59 15.25 13.94
N GLY A 236 7.29 15.46 13.75
CA GLY A 236 6.64 16.78 13.75
C GLY A 236 6.68 17.51 12.39
N GLU A 237 7.34 16.97 11.37
CA GLU A 237 7.32 17.53 10.02
C GLU A 237 5.95 17.34 9.37
N GLN A 238 5.45 18.34 8.65
CA GLN A 238 4.14 18.27 8.01
C GLN A 238 4.15 17.29 6.83
N LEU A 239 3.26 16.30 6.88
CA LEU A 239 3.02 15.33 5.81
C LEU A 239 1.88 15.77 4.89
N GLY A 240 0.90 16.47 5.46
CA GLY A 240 -0.23 17.00 4.72
C GLY A 240 -1.28 17.66 5.60
N SER A 241 -2.54 17.51 5.22
CA SER A 241 -3.70 18.05 5.95
C SER A 241 -4.82 17.01 6.04
N SER A 242 -5.52 16.98 7.18
CA SER A 242 -6.69 16.11 7.38
C SER A 242 -7.78 16.45 6.38
N GLY A 243 -8.54 15.45 5.97
CA GLY A 243 -9.67 15.62 5.06
C GLY A 243 -10.70 14.53 5.29
N ASN A 244 -11.43 14.18 4.24
CA ASN A 244 -12.51 13.20 4.28
C ASN A 244 -12.52 12.26 3.06
N THR A 245 -11.36 12.03 2.44
CA THR A 245 -11.26 11.19 1.23
C THR A 245 -11.33 9.69 1.56
N GLY A 246 -11.89 8.89 0.66
CA GLY A 246 -11.96 7.43 0.83
C GLY A 246 -13.06 6.96 1.78
N PHE A 247 -12.81 5.87 2.52
CA PHE A 247 -13.79 5.30 3.45
C PHE A 247 -13.89 6.07 4.76
N SER A 248 -14.50 7.26 4.69
CA SER A 248 -14.67 8.18 5.80
C SER A 248 -16.09 8.78 5.79
N THR A 249 -16.67 9.01 6.98
CA THR A 249 -18.00 9.61 7.14
C THR A 249 -17.96 11.08 7.56
N ALA A 250 -16.84 11.53 8.13
CA ALA A 250 -16.59 12.91 8.53
C ALA A 250 -15.07 13.17 8.60
N PRO A 251 -14.61 14.42 8.50
CA PRO A 251 -13.18 14.73 8.56
C PRO A 251 -12.50 14.19 9.81
N HIS A 252 -11.45 13.40 9.60
CA HIS A 252 -10.66 12.80 10.68
C HIS A 252 -9.29 12.37 10.13
N LEU A 253 -8.38 11.97 11.04
CA LEU A 253 -7.13 11.32 10.67
C LEU A 253 -7.18 9.86 11.11
N HIS A 254 -7.12 8.96 10.14
CA HIS A 254 -6.84 7.55 10.41
C HIS A 254 -5.33 7.34 10.52
N PHE A 255 -4.89 6.85 11.69
CA PHE A 255 -3.51 6.52 11.98
C PHE A 255 -3.36 5.03 12.30
N ALA A 256 -2.47 4.35 11.58
CA ALA A 256 -2.14 2.95 11.84
C ALA A 256 -0.63 2.72 11.79
N LEU A 257 -0.11 1.88 12.69
CA LEU A 257 1.24 1.33 12.58
C LEU A 257 1.17 -0.06 11.97
N GLN A 258 1.87 -0.31 10.88
CA GLN A 258 1.80 -1.56 10.13
C GLN A 258 3.19 -2.19 9.92
N ARG A 259 3.22 -3.51 9.66
CA ARG A 259 4.40 -4.22 9.15
C ARG A 259 4.00 -5.34 8.20
N ASN A 260 4.94 -5.74 7.35
CA ASN A 260 4.85 -7.00 6.63
C ASN A 260 5.18 -8.18 7.56
N ALA A 261 4.28 -9.14 7.65
CA ALA A 261 4.41 -10.38 8.40
C ALA A 261 4.40 -11.61 7.47
N GLY A 262 5.16 -11.55 6.38
CA GLY A 262 5.31 -12.64 5.43
C GLY A 262 4.13 -12.75 4.46
N MET A 263 4.10 -11.90 3.45
CA MET A 263 3.02 -11.77 2.46
C MET A 263 1.67 -11.37 3.06
N GLN A 264 1.69 -10.80 4.28
CA GLN A 264 0.51 -10.27 4.93
C GLN A 264 0.87 -8.95 5.61
N LEU A 265 0.09 -7.91 5.31
CA LEU A 265 0.17 -6.64 6.03
C LEU A 265 -0.64 -6.75 7.32
N ILE A 266 -0.03 -6.44 8.45
CA ILE A 266 -0.71 -6.42 9.76
C ILE A 266 -0.47 -5.08 10.45
N SER A 267 -1.43 -4.65 11.26
CA SER A 267 -1.27 -3.55 12.21
C SER A 267 -0.57 -4.01 13.48
N LEU A 268 0.01 -3.06 14.19
CA LEU A 268 0.72 -3.25 15.45
C LEU A 268 0.16 -2.31 16.50
N PRO A 269 0.08 -2.74 17.77
CA PRO A 269 -0.16 -1.81 18.86
C PRO A 269 1.01 -0.82 18.94
N PHE A 270 0.70 0.42 19.29
CA PHE A 270 1.69 1.48 19.45
C PHE A 270 1.39 2.32 20.69
N ARG A 271 2.41 3.04 21.16
CA ARG A 271 2.31 4.00 22.27
C ARG A 271 2.41 5.40 21.69
N MET A 272 1.53 6.30 22.11
CA MET A 272 1.49 7.67 21.60
C MET A 272 1.46 8.69 22.74
N LEU A 273 2.28 9.73 22.65
CA LEU A 273 2.32 10.84 23.59
C LEU A 273 1.32 11.93 23.17
N GLY A 274 0.43 12.30 24.08
CA GLY A 274 -0.45 13.46 23.98
C GLY A 274 -0.07 14.56 24.99
N PRO A 275 -0.81 15.68 25.00
CA PRO A 275 -0.51 16.85 25.84
C PRO A 275 -0.50 16.55 27.35
N GLN A 276 -1.25 15.54 27.80
CA GLN A 276 -1.39 15.16 29.21
C GLN A 276 -0.59 13.90 29.58
N GLY A 277 0.27 13.42 28.68
CA GLY A 277 1.00 12.16 28.84
C GLY A 277 0.61 11.12 27.79
N GLU A 278 0.91 9.86 28.07
CA GLU A 278 0.67 8.77 27.11
C GLU A 278 -0.81 8.45 26.97
N LEU A 279 -1.30 8.45 25.72
CA LEU A 279 -2.67 8.06 25.39
C LEU A 279 -2.90 6.59 25.73
N GLN A 280 -4.04 6.31 26.36
CA GLN A 280 -4.44 4.95 26.73
C GLN A 280 -5.48 4.46 25.71
N PHE A 281 -5.06 3.56 24.84
CA PHE A 281 -5.97 2.87 23.93
C PHE A 281 -6.42 1.56 24.58
N PRO A 282 -7.74 1.28 24.68
CA PRO A 282 -8.21 -0.01 25.16
C PRO A 282 -7.58 -1.11 24.31
N SER A 283 -7.05 -2.16 24.94
CA SER A 283 -6.71 -3.36 24.19
C SER A 283 -8.01 -3.96 23.65
N PRO A 284 -8.09 -4.25 22.34
CA PRO A 284 -9.25 -4.94 21.81
C PRO A 284 -9.31 -6.32 22.46
N ALA A 285 -10.50 -6.76 22.85
CA ALA A 285 -10.70 -8.09 23.41
C ALA A 285 -10.18 -9.15 22.42
N PRO A 286 -9.57 -10.25 22.90
CA PRO A 286 -9.02 -11.31 22.06
C PRO A 286 -10.08 -11.99 21.19
#